data_AF-A0A7S3IAP9-F1
#
_entry.id   AF-A0A7S3IAP9-F1
#
_cell.length_a   1.000
_cell.length_b   1.000
_cell.length_c   1.000
_cell.angle_alpha   90.00
_cell.angle_beta   90.00
_cell.angle_gamma   90.00
#
_symmetry.space_group_name_H-M   'P 1'
#
loop_
_entity.id
_entity.type
_entity.pdbx_description
1 polymer ?
#
loop_
_entity_poly.entity_id
_entity_poly.type
_entity_poly.pdbx_seq_one_letter_code
_entity_poly.pdbx_strand_id
1 'polypeptide(L)'
;RTIRVASHEEIVPSKFEGNYISTTKYNAFTFFPLSLFEQFKRIANIYFLITAILQSVPEISPLHPFSAIAPLIFVLAVSMIREGFEDYLRYRSDKEINATPTTVYWESSFKQTRADQIVVGDLVY
;
A
#
# COMPACT_ATOMS: atom_id res chain seq x y z
N ARG A 1 24.84 3.77 -17.91
CA ARG A 1 24.81 4.56 -16.65
C ARG A 1 26.21 4.49 -16.06
N THR A 2 26.80 5.60 -15.62
CA THR A 2 28.12 5.63 -14.97
C THR A 2 27.92 5.89 -13.49
N ILE A 3 28.41 5.01 -12.62
CA ILE A 3 28.32 5.14 -11.15
C ILE A 3 29.76 5.30 -10.65
N ARG A 4 29.99 6.28 -9.80
CA ARG A 4 31.26 6.47 -9.08
C ARG A 4 31.09 5.96 -7.67
N VAL A 5 32.14 5.38 -7.09
CA VAL A 5 32.15 5.03 -5.66
C VAL A 5 32.00 6.34 -4.88
N ALA A 6 31.03 6.38 -3.97
CA ALA A 6 30.64 7.62 -3.30
C ALA A 6 31.76 8.10 -2.36
N SER A 7 32.33 9.28 -2.64
CA SER A 7 33.05 10.08 -1.66
C SER A 7 32.02 11.02 -1.02
N HIS A 8 31.66 10.75 0.22
CA HIS A 8 30.57 11.43 0.95
C HIS A 8 30.85 12.92 1.27
N GLU A 9 31.96 13.48 0.75
CA GLU A 9 32.33 14.90 0.79
C GLU A 9 31.49 15.80 -0.14
N GLU A 10 30.81 15.24 -1.14
CA GLU A 10 29.83 15.98 -1.95
C GLU A 10 28.42 15.42 -1.71
N ILE A 11 27.57 16.19 -1.03
CA ILE A 11 26.11 15.97 -1.03
C ILE A 11 25.59 16.37 -2.42
N VAL A 12 25.93 15.59 -3.44
CA VAL A 12 25.31 15.72 -4.75
C VAL A 12 23.88 15.19 -4.59
N PRO A 13 22.84 15.94 -4.96
CA PRO A 13 21.50 15.38 -5.04
C PRO A 13 21.57 14.14 -5.93
N SER A 14 21.36 12.98 -5.31
CA SER A 14 21.39 11.69 -5.99
C SER A 14 20.39 11.73 -7.13
N LYS A 15 20.88 11.53 -8.36
CA LYS A 15 20.01 11.30 -9.53
C LYS A 15 19.17 10.01 -9.37
N PHE A 16 19.49 9.18 -8.40
CA PHE A 16 18.89 7.88 -8.16
C PHE A 16 17.92 7.96 -6.98
N GLU A 17 16.87 7.15 -7.07
CA GLU A 17 15.93 6.91 -5.97
C GLU A 17 16.67 6.31 -4.77
N GLY A 18 16.17 6.60 -3.55
CA GLY A 18 16.72 6.03 -2.33
C GLY A 18 16.38 4.55 -2.17
N ASN A 19 17.07 3.86 -1.24
CA ASN A 19 16.87 2.43 -0.99
C ASN A 19 15.65 2.13 -0.08
N TYR A 20 14.56 2.86 -0.26
CA TYR A 20 13.31 2.63 0.47
C TYR A 20 12.36 1.78 -0.36
N ILE A 21 11.90 0.67 0.21
CA ILE A 21 10.92 -0.22 -0.44
C ILE A 21 9.56 -0.07 0.25
N SER A 22 8.51 0.00 -0.55
CA SER A 22 7.13 -0.08 -0.07
C SER A 22 6.31 -1.03 -0.93
N THR A 23 5.61 -1.95 -0.26
CA THR A 23 4.69 -2.93 -0.84
C THR A 23 3.24 -2.64 -0.47
N THR A 24 2.99 -1.59 0.32
CA THR A 24 1.64 -1.07 0.63
C THR A 24 0.99 -0.51 -0.61
N LYS A 25 -0.30 -0.82 -0.79
CA LYS A 25 -1.10 -0.29 -1.91
C LYS A 25 -1.71 1.07 -1.59
N TYR A 26 -1.97 1.33 -0.31
CA TYR A 26 -2.74 2.49 0.11
C TYR A 26 -1.95 3.36 1.07
N ASN A 27 -2.33 4.64 1.11
CA ASN A 27 -2.02 5.50 2.23
C ASN A 27 -3.31 5.74 3.04
N ALA A 28 -3.19 6.39 4.21
CA ALA A 28 -4.33 6.60 5.11
C ALA A 28 -5.53 7.32 4.46
N PHE A 29 -5.29 8.19 3.47
CA PHE A 29 -6.34 8.93 2.77
C PHE A 29 -6.86 8.19 1.53
N THR A 30 -6.01 7.46 0.82
CA THR A 30 -6.38 6.78 -0.42
C THR A 30 -7.03 5.42 -0.18
N PHE A 31 -6.86 4.84 1.02
CA PHE A 31 -7.42 3.53 1.36
C PHE A 31 -8.92 3.44 1.08
N PHE A 32 -9.73 4.32 1.66
CA PHE A 32 -11.19 4.25 1.51
C PHE A 32 -11.67 4.38 0.06
N PRO A 33 -11.33 5.45 -0.69
CA PRO A 33 -11.84 5.63 -2.06
C PRO A 33 -11.30 4.56 -3.02
N LEU A 34 -10.03 4.16 -2.91
CA LEU A 34 -9.46 3.17 -3.82
C LEU A 34 -9.91 1.75 -3.48
N SER A 35 -9.92 1.35 -2.21
CA SER A 35 -10.39 0.01 -1.82
C SER A 35 -11.86 -0.17 -2.19
N LEU A 36 -12.71 0.84 -1.97
CA LEU A 36 -14.12 0.79 -2.39
C LEU A 36 -14.26 0.66 -3.92
N PHE A 37 -13.45 1.41 -4.67
CA PHE A 37 -13.42 1.29 -6.13
C PHE A 37 -13.00 -0.11 -6.60
N GLU A 38 -11.97 -0.71 -5.98
CA GLU A 38 -11.56 -2.09 -6.25
C GLU A 38 -12.67 -3.10 -5.92
N GLN A 39 -13.44 -2.88 -4.85
CA GLN A 39 -14.60 -3.74 -4.58
C GLN A 39 -15.64 -3.68 -5.70
N PHE A 40 -15.93 -2.50 -6.25
CA PHE A 40 -16.90 -2.38 -7.35
C PHE A 40 -16.37 -2.83 -8.71
N LYS A 41 -15.08 -3.15 -8.87
CA LYS A 41 -14.61 -3.88 -10.06
C LYS A 41 -15.04 -5.34 -10.08
N ARG A 42 -15.46 -5.90 -8.95
CA ARG A 42 -15.95 -7.28 -8.86
C ARG A 42 -17.38 -7.36 -9.38
N ILE A 43 -17.61 -8.22 -10.37
CA ILE A 43 -18.94 -8.42 -10.99
C ILE A 43 -20.02 -8.73 -9.95
N ALA A 44 -19.71 -9.52 -8.92
CA ALA A 44 -20.66 -9.82 -7.85
C ALA A 44 -21.15 -8.57 -7.10
N ASN A 45 -20.24 -7.63 -6.78
CA ASN A 45 -20.60 -6.40 -6.08
C ASN A 45 -21.43 -5.46 -6.97
N ILE A 46 -21.16 -5.44 -8.28
CA ILE A 46 -22.00 -4.72 -9.26
C ILE A 46 -23.40 -5.35 -9.33
N TYR A 47 -23.50 -6.67 -9.38
CA TYR A 47 -24.78 -7.38 -9.39
C TYR A 47 -25.61 -7.06 -8.14
N PHE A 48 -25.00 -7.13 -6.96
CA PHE A 48 -25.67 -6.76 -5.70
C PHE A 48 -26.05 -5.28 -5.64
N LEU A 49 -25.25 -4.40 -6.23
CA LEU A 49 -25.59 -2.97 -6.34
C LEU A 49 -26.81 -2.73 -7.23
N ILE A 50 -26.85 -3.35 -8.41
CA ILE A 50 -27.99 -3.22 -9.34
C ILE A 50 -29.26 -3.77 -8.70
N THR A 51 -29.18 -4.95 -8.07
CA THR A 51 -30.34 -5.52 -7.38
C THR A 51 -30.80 -4.65 -6.20
N ALA A 52 -29.87 -4.05 -5.44
CA ALA A 52 -30.22 -3.09 -4.39
C ALA A 52 -30.90 -1.83 -4.93
N ILE A 53 -30.45 -1.30 -6.08
CA ILE A 53 -31.09 -0.15 -6.76
C ILE A 53 -32.51 -0.53 -7.21
N LEU A 54 -32.68 -1.67 -7.87
CA LEU A 54 -34.00 -2.12 -8.34
C LEU A 54 -34.98 -2.36 -7.18
N GLN A 55 -34.51 -2.94 -6.08
CA GLN A 55 -35.33 -3.15 -4.86
C GLN A 55 -35.60 -1.85 -4.09
N SER A 56 -34.87 -0.77 -4.38
CA SER A 56 -35.11 0.55 -3.77
C SER A 56 -36.29 1.29 -4.40
N VAL A 57 -36.78 0.83 -5.56
CA VAL A 57 -37.96 1.40 -6.23
C VAL A 57 -39.21 0.64 -5.79
N PRO A 58 -40.13 1.27 -5.02
CA PRO A 58 -41.31 0.59 -4.46
C PRO A 58 -42.26 0.00 -5.52
N GLU A 59 -42.24 0.55 -6.73
CA GLU A 59 -43.06 0.08 -7.87
C GLU A 59 -42.52 -1.22 -8.49
N ILE A 60 -41.22 -1.51 -8.31
CA ILE A 60 -40.52 -2.66 -8.91
C ILE A 60 -40.46 -3.83 -7.92
N SER A 61 -40.35 -3.56 -6.62
CA SER A 61 -40.24 -4.60 -5.59
C SER A 61 -41.16 -4.34 -4.39
N PRO A 62 -41.88 -5.37 -3.90
CA PRO A 62 -42.63 -5.27 -2.65
C PRO A 62 -41.73 -5.41 -1.41
N LEU A 63 -40.43 -5.70 -1.58
CA LEU A 63 -39.48 -5.89 -0.48
C LEU A 63 -38.97 -4.54 0.01
N HIS A 64 -38.71 -4.45 1.33
CA HIS A 64 -38.09 -3.27 1.90
C HIS A 64 -36.63 -3.11 1.40
N PRO A 65 -36.19 -1.92 0.92
CA PRO A 65 -34.86 -1.72 0.31
C PRO A 65 -33.69 -2.15 1.20
N PHE A 66 -33.88 -2.04 2.52
CA PHE A 66 -32.90 -2.47 3.52
C PHE A 66 -32.49 -3.94 3.36
N SER A 67 -33.41 -4.82 2.95
CA SER A 67 -33.14 -6.25 2.77
C SER A 67 -32.09 -6.53 1.69
N ALA A 68 -31.95 -5.62 0.71
CA ALA A 68 -30.94 -5.70 -0.36
C ALA A 68 -29.63 -4.97 0.01
N ILE A 69 -29.76 -3.80 0.64
CA ILE A 69 -28.62 -2.91 0.92
C ILE A 69 -27.78 -3.44 2.09
N ALA A 70 -28.41 -3.96 3.14
CA ALA A 70 -27.72 -4.45 4.33
C ALA A 70 -26.66 -5.52 4.02
N PRO A 71 -26.95 -6.61 3.28
CA PRO A 71 -25.93 -7.60 2.95
C PRO A 71 -24.82 -7.04 2.06
N LEU A 72 -25.13 -6.13 1.13
CA LEU A 72 -24.12 -5.48 0.30
C LEU A 72 -23.12 -4.67 1.13
N ILE A 73 -23.62 -3.82 2.04
CA ILE A 73 -22.75 -3.02 2.93
C ILE A 73 -21.90 -3.94 3.81
N PHE A 74 -22.50 -4.99 4.38
CA PHE A 74 -21.79 -5.94 5.23
C PHE A 74 -20.61 -6.60 4.50
N VAL A 75 -20.85 -7.14 3.30
CA VAL A 75 -19.82 -7.81 2.50
C VAL A 75 -18.71 -6.83 2.10
N LEU A 76 -19.07 -5.60 1.68
CA LEU A 76 -18.09 -4.57 1.33
C LEU A 76 -17.25 -4.18 2.55
N ALA A 77 -17.88 -3.96 3.71
CA ALA A 77 -17.19 -3.57 4.94
C ALA A 77 -16.20 -4.64 5.39
N VAL A 78 -16.61 -5.91 5.47
CA VAL A 78 -15.72 -7.02 5.85
C VAL A 78 -14.55 -7.15 4.87
N SER A 79 -14.82 -6.98 3.57
CA SER A 79 -13.79 -7.07 2.52
C SER A 79 -12.77 -5.94 2.63
N MET A 80 -13.23 -4.71 2.84
CA MET A 80 -12.36 -3.55 3.05
C MET A 80 -11.55 -3.70 4.35
N ILE A 81 -12.16 -4.11 5.46
CA ILE A 81 -11.44 -4.33 6.73
C ILE A 81 -10.31 -5.34 6.55
N ARG A 82 -10.59 -6.47 5.90
CA ARG A 82 -9.57 -7.49 5.62
C ARG A 82 -8.44 -6.92 4.78
N GLU A 83 -8.77 -6.19 3.71
CA GLU A 83 -7.77 -5.58 2.83
C GLU A 83 -6.90 -4.56 3.57
N GLY A 84 -7.50 -3.70 4.40
CA GLY A 84 -6.77 -2.72 5.21
C GLY A 84 -5.85 -3.39 6.24
N PHE A 85 -6.29 -4.49 6.85
CA PHE A 85 -5.45 -5.27 7.76
C PHE A 85 -4.25 -5.89 7.04
N GLU A 86 -4.47 -6.50 5.87
CA GLU A 86 -3.38 -7.06 5.04
C GLU A 86 -2.39 -5.97 4.60
N ASP A 87 -2.86 -4.78 4.21
CA ASP A 87 -2.00 -3.66 3.82
C ASP A 87 -1.21 -3.09 5.01
N TYR A 88 -1.81 -3.05 6.21
CA TYR A 88 -1.12 -2.66 7.44
C TYR A 88 -0.01 -3.64 7.82
N LEU A 89 -0.23 -4.95 7.66
CA LEU A 89 0.82 -5.94 7.89
C LEU A 89 1.99 -5.76 6.92
N ARG A 90 1.71 -5.42 5.66
CA ARG A 90 2.76 -5.05 4.68
C ARG A 90 3.53 -3.82 5.11
N TYR A 91 2.83 -2.77 5.54
CA TYR A 91 3.48 -1.56 6.06
C TYR A 91 4.46 -1.89 7.20
N ARG A 92 4.04 -2.75 8.14
CA ARG A 92 4.91 -3.19 9.22
C ARG A 92 6.13 -3.97 8.72
N SER A 93 5.92 -4.91 7.81
CA SER A 93 7.00 -5.70 7.21
C SER A 93 7.99 -4.81 6.45
N ASP A 94 7.51 -3.87 5.64
CA ASP A 94 8.36 -2.93 4.90
C ASP A 94 9.19 -2.08 5.87
N LYS A 95 8.58 -1.61 6.97
CA LYS A 95 9.30 -0.86 8.00
C LYS A 95 10.42 -1.67 8.65
N GLU A 96 10.19 -2.95 8.92
CA GLU A 96 11.20 -3.85 9.49
C GLU A 96 12.34 -4.10 8.50
N ILE A 97 12.03 -4.37 7.23
CA ILE A 97 13.03 -4.57 6.17
C ILE A 97 13.87 -3.31 5.95
N ASN A 98 13.24 -2.16 5.79
CA ASN A 98 13.92 -0.87 5.58
C ASN A 98 14.80 -0.48 6.77
N ALA A 99 14.45 -0.90 7.99
CA ALA A 99 15.23 -0.64 9.19
C ALA A 99 16.35 -1.68 9.45
N THR A 100 16.54 -2.66 8.57
CA THR A 100 17.52 -3.73 8.77
C THR A 100 18.93 -3.16 8.87
N PRO A 101 19.70 -3.50 9.93
CA PRO A 101 21.08 -3.07 10.09
C PRO A 101 21.95 -3.64 8.97
N THR A 102 22.64 -2.78 8.23
CA THR A 102 23.53 -3.13 7.13
C THR A 102 24.88 -2.45 7.31
N THR A 103 25.97 -3.15 6.97
CA THR A 103 27.32 -2.61 7.11
C THR A 103 27.76 -1.96 5.82
N VAL A 104 28.11 -0.68 5.87
CA VAL A 104 28.69 0.06 4.76
C VAL A 104 30.16 0.39 5.05
N TYR A 105 31.00 0.29 4.03
CA TYR A 105 32.42 0.66 4.11
C TYR A 105 32.61 2.11 3.65
N TRP A 106 33.13 2.93 4.56
CA TRP A 106 33.22 4.38 4.40
C TRP A 106 34.40 4.97 5.20
N GLU A 107 35.12 5.94 4.61
CA GLU A 107 36.33 6.58 5.19
C GLU A 107 37.29 5.60 5.88
N SER A 108 37.61 4.49 5.20
CA SER A 108 38.50 3.45 5.73
C SER A 108 37.98 2.71 6.98
N SER A 109 36.68 2.74 7.23
CA SER A 109 36.03 2.07 8.36
C SER A 109 34.71 1.41 7.95
N PHE A 110 34.31 0.36 8.67
CA PHE A 110 32.98 -0.24 8.54
C PHE A 110 32.02 0.43 9.51
N LYS A 111 30.88 0.89 9.01
CA LYS A 111 29.83 1.53 9.81
C LYS A 111 28.50 0.82 9.63
N GLN A 112 27.76 0.69 10.73
CA GLN A 112 26.38 0.19 10.73
C GLN A 112 25.42 1.29 10.29
N THR A 113 24.51 0.98 9.37
CA THR A 113 23.50 1.91 8.88
C THR A 113 22.15 1.24 8.62
N ARG A 114 21.12 2.08 8.46
CA ARG A 114 19.80 1.81 7.87
C ARG A 114 19.91 1.14 6.50
N ALA A 115 19.26 0.00 6.21
CA ALA A 115 19.11 -0.44 4.83
C ALA A 115 18.51 0.68 3.95
N ASP A 116 17.50 1.38 4.44
CA ASP A 116 16.86 2.53 3.78
C ASP A 116 17.74 3.78 3.63
N GLN A 117 18.87 3.84 4.34
CA GLN A 117 19.82 4.95 4.30
C GLN A 117 20.97 4.73 3.31
N ILE A 118 21.07 3.53 2.74
CA ILE A 118 22.10 3.21 1.74
C ILE A 118 21.84 4.01 0.46
N VAL A 119 22.90 4.61 -0.09
CA VAL A 119 22.84 5.37 -1.33
C VAL A 119 23.64 4.71 -2.45
N VAL A 120 23.32 5.05 -3.70
CA VAL A 120 24.03 4.52 -4.86
C VAL A 120 25.48 4.99 -4.83
N GLY A 121 26.41 4.03 -4.78
CA GLY A 121 27.85 4.29 -4.69
C GLY A 121 28.46 3.86 -3.35
N ASP A 122 27.64 3.49 -2.36
CA ASP A 122 28.11 2.87 -1.12
C ASP A 122 28.61 1.44 -1.35
N LEU A 123 29.69 1.09 -0.65
CA LEU A 123 30.21 -0.28 -0.60
C LEU A 123 29.57 -1.00 0.58
N VAL A 124 28.81 -2.06 0.30
CA VAL A 124 28.09 -2.87 1.30
C VAL A 124 28.87 -4.18 1.55
N TYR A 125 28.91 -4.63 2.81
CA TYR A 125 29.53 -5.90 3.23
C TYR A 125 28.49 -6.89 3.74
#